data_AF-A0A9Q4EXQ8-F1
#
_entry.id   AF-A0A9Q4EXQ8-F1
#
_cell.length_a   1.000
_cell.length_b   1.000
_cell.length_c   1.000
_cell.angle_alpha   90.00
_cell.angle_beta   90.00
_cell.angle_gamma   90.00
#
_symmetry.space_group_name_H-M   'P 1'
#
loop_
_entity.id
_entity.type
_entity.pdbx_description
1 polymer ?
#
loop_
_entity_poly.entity_id
_entity_poly.type
_entity_poly.pdbx_seq_one_letter_code
_entity_poly.pdbx_strand_id
1 'polypeptide(L)' 'MKKTISMSIRVSEDELKKLKQAARIEAYASYSEFIRRTALKEAEKVIKNSKHQDGE' A
#
# COMPACT_ATOMS: atom_id res chain seq x y z
N MET A 1 19.15 10.53 -12.00
CA MET A 1 18.11 9.48 -12.17
C MET A 1 17.66 9.04 -10.79
N LYS A 2 16.38 9.18 -10.43
CA LYS A 2 15.86 8.54 -9.21
C LYS A 2 15.81 7.04 -9.48
N LYS A 3 16.56 6.25 -8.71
CA LYS A 3 16.55 4.78 -8.86
C LYS A 3 15.17 4.28 -8.44
N THR A 4 14.46 3.62 -9.35
CA THR A 4 13.26 2.87 -9.00
C THR A 4 13.71 1.53 -8.41
N ILE A 5 13.26 1.22 -7.20
CA ILE A 5 13.54 -0.06 -6.54
C ILE A 5 12.29 -0.92 -6.66
N SER A 6 12.47 -2.17 -7.10
CA SER A 6 11.37 -3.14 -7.15
C SER A 6 11.12 -3.71 -5.75
N MET A 7 9.85 -3.91 -5.40
CA MET A 7 9.43 -4.59 -4.17
C MET A 7 8.52 -5.76 -4.55
N SER A 8 8.94 -6.96 -4.16
CA SER A 8 8.16 -8.19 -4.37
C SER A 8 7.49 -8.60 -3.06
N ILE A 9 6.22 -8.98 -3.15
CA ILE A 9 5.44 -9.50 -2.02
C ILE A 9 4.91 -10.89 -2.37
N ARG A 10 4.87 -11.78 -1.37
CA ARG A 10 4.24 -13.10 -1.51
C ARG A 10 2.82 -12.99 -0.98
N VAL A 11 1.86 -13.49 -1.76
CA VAL A 11 0.44 -13.53 -1.41
C VAL A 11 -0.14 -14.86 -1.85
N SER A 12 -1.16 -15.31 -1.15
CA SER A 12 -2.04 -16.39 -1.58
C SER A 12 -2.95 -15.95 -2.73
N GLU A 13 -3.60 -16.92 -3.38
CA GLU A 13 -4.56 -16.64 -4.45
C GLU A 13 -5.76 -15.83 -3.95
N ASP A 14 -6.27 -16.15 -2.75
CA ASP A 14 -7.40 -15.45 -2.13
C ASP A 14 -7.07 -14.00 -1.79
N GLU A 15 -5.87 -13.73 -1.28
CA GLU A 15 -5.40 -12.37 -1.04
C GLU A 15 -5.29 -11.58 -2.35
N LEU A 16 -4.73 -12.18 -3.40
CA LEU A 16 -4.64 -11.54 -4.71
C LEU A 16 -6.04 -11.22 -5.28
N LYS A 17 -7.01 -12.13 -5.11
CA LYS A 17 -8.39 -11.92 -5.54
C LYS A 17 -9.02 -10.73 -4.82
N LYS A 18 -8.84 -10.62 -3.50
CA LYS A 18 -9.32 -9.47 -2.71
C LYS A 18 -8.67 -8.16 -3.16
N LEU A 19 -7.36 -8.14 -3.39
CA LEU A 19 -6.63 -6.95 -3.88
C LEU A 19 -7.13 -6.51 -5.26
N LYS A 20 -7.36 -7.45 -6.17
CA LYS A 20 -7.94 -7.16 -7.50
C LYS A 20 -9.36 -6.61 -7.40
N GLN A 21 -10.19 -7.16 -6.51
CA GLN A 21 -11.55 -6.68 -6.31
C GLN A 21 -11.56 -5.26 -5.71
N ALA A 22 -10.75 -5.02 -4.68
CA ALA A 22 -10.64 -3.69 -4.06
C ALA A 22 -10.14 -2.63 -5.06
N ALA A 23 -9.14 -2.97 -5.87
CA ALA A 23 -8.63 -2.08 -6.91
C ALA A 23 -9.71 -1.69 -7.94
N ARG A 24 -10.62 -2.62 -8.29
CA ARG A 24 -11.75 -2.34 -9.19
C ARG A 24 -12.80 -1.44 -8.55
N ILE A 25 -13.14 -1.69 -7.28
CA ILE A 25 -14.13 -0.88 -6.53
C ILE A 25 -13.66 0.56 -6.41
N GLU A 26 -12.38 0.76 -6.10
CA GLU A 26 -11.74 2.07 -5.97
C GLU A 26 -11.30 2.68 -7.31
N ALA A 27 -11.64 2.04 -8.45
CA ALA A 27 -11.33 2.50 -9.80
C ALA A 27 -9.83 2.79 -10.08
N TYR A 28 -8.92 2.02 -9.47
CA TYR A 28 -7.48 2.09 -9.80
C TYR A 28 -7.18 1.44 -11.15
N ALA A 29 -6.16 1.94 -11.85
CA ALA A 29 -5.75 1.40 -13.15
C ALA A 29 -5.17 -0.03 -13.05
N SER A 30 -4.64 -0.40 -11.88
CA SER A 30 -4.14 -1.76 -11.62
C SER A 30 -4.14 -2.10 -10.13
N TYR A 31 -4.16 -3.39 -9.80
CA TYR A 31 -3.99 -3.83 -8.42
C TYR A 31 -2.61 -3.46 -7.83
N SER A 32 -1.56 -3.39 -8.65
CA SER A 32 -0.23 -2.93 -8.21
C SER A 32 -0.23 -1.46 -7.82
N GLU A 33 -0.97 -0.62 -8.55
CA GLU A 33 -1.17 0.78 -8.16
C GLU A 33 -1.93 0.89 -6.85
N PHE A 34 -3.03 0.14 -6.71
CA PHE A 34 -3.81 0.07 -5.49
C PHE A 34 -2.94 -0.30 -4.28
N ILE A 35 -2.16 -1.38 -4.38
CA ILE A 35 -1.26 -1.85 -3.31
C ILE A 35 -0.26 -0.76 -2.93
N ARG A 36 0.40 -0.13 -3.91
CA ARG A 36 1.41 0.91 -3.66
C ARG A 36 0.80 2.11 -2.95
N ARG A 37 -0.36 2.60 -3.41
CA ARG A 37 -1.03 3.79 -2.85
C ARG A 37 -1.50 3.53 -1.43
N THR A 38 -2.12 2.38 -1.19
CA THR A 38 -2.62 1.99 0.13
C THR A 38 -1.47 1.78 1.12
N ALA A 39 -0.39 1.10 0.71
CA ALA A 39 0.79 0.90 1.56
C ALA A 39 1.43 2.24 1.98
N LEU A 40 1.53 3.21 1.06
CA LEU A 40 2.05 4.54 1.38
C LEU A 40 1.14 5.30 2.35
N LYS A 41 -0.18 5.27 2.15
CA LYS A 41 -1.14 5.91 3.06
C LYS A 41 -1.05 5.35 4.48
N GLU A 42 -0.96 4.02 4.62
CA GLU A 42 -0.84 3.39 5.94
C GLU A 42 0.54 3.68 6.58
N ALA A 43 1.61 3.65 5.79
CA ALA A 43 2.95 4.01 6.29
C ALA A 43 3.00 5.45 6.81
N GLU A 44 2.41 6.42 6.09
CA GLU A 44 2.30 7.81 6.53
C GLU A 44 1.53 7.94 7.85
N LYS A 45 0.41 7.23 7.97
CA LYS A 45 -0.40 7.20 9.19
C LYS A 45 0.39 6.63 10.38
N VAL A 46 1.11 5.53 10.20
CA VAL A 46 1.97 4.93 11.24
C VAL A 46 3.06 5.92 11.67
N ILE A 47 3.79 6.50 10.72
CA ILE A 47 4.85 7.47 11.01
C ILE A 47 4.30 8.70 11.76
N LYS A 48 3.14 9.20 11.34
CA LYS A 48 2.49 10.34 12.00
C LYS A 48 2.08 10.00 13.44
N ASN A 49 1.51 8.82 13.65
CA ASN A 49 1.06 8.38 14.96
C ASN A 49 2.22 8.15 15.93
N SER A 50 3.35 7.59 15.45
CA SER A 50 4.56 7.44 16.29
C SER A 50 5.12 8.78 16.73
N LYS A 51 5.18 9.78 15.83
CA LYS A 51 5.67 11.13 16.16
C LYS A 51 4.80 11.88 17.17
N HIS A 52 3.52 11.54 17.28
CA HIS A 52 2.64 12.10 18.29
C HIS A 52 2.84 11.46 19.68
N GLN A 53 3.37 10.24 19.75
CA GLN A 53 3.65 9.56 21.03
C GLN A 53 4.99 9.95 21.64
N ASP A 54 5.97 10.40 20.84
CA ASP A 54 7.29 10.85 21.31
C ASP A 54 7.32 12.35 21.72
N GLY A 55 6.16 13.02 21.72
CA GLY A 55 6.04 14.47 21.90
C GLY A 55 5.05 14.93 22.99
N GLU A 56 4.60 14.03 23.87
CA GLU A 56 3.84 14.35 25.09
C GLU A 56 4.63 14.01 26.36
#